data_AF-A0A9Q4KW67-F1
#
_entry.id   AF-A0A9Q4KW67-F1
#
_cell.length_a   1.000
_cell.length_b   1.000
_cell.length_c   1.000
_cell.angle_alpha   90.00
_cell.angle_beta   90.00
_cell.angle_gamma   90.00
#
_symmetry.space_group_name_H-M   'P 1'
#
loop_
_entity.id
_entity.type
_entity.pdbx_description
1 polymer ?
#
loop_
_entity_poly.entity_id
_entity_poly.type
_entity_poly.pdbx_seq_one_letter_code
_entity_poly.pdbx_strand_id
1 'polypeptide(L)'
;MCWFCILPGAAFTVTAGPSLEPDEQAVLGDTVSADIEIIYDVSSMSEYITAYTDLGSASWDAVIIEDGREMPLGSRSGRYLTVTGFELYNPGSSVTKLQVHLEGVVPDYLAGSGVAEVLSLGHIAGDGSTILDSVSKNITIIDLAEVDAMRTETENDLFRFEEEINAAYRAGTDTSAAEEVAADVRDLIEASREMDIQSAYTALSKAQILLTAEWTTLTDSVTQDYFLDAREMIAAIEPAIAEYENAGGVDEQGILIVLSYRDNAEMLLVLAEEKKTSGDDAGAQQYAEDAYKKADEAMVYLADMYTEAGLTLRGYTPGVTSSRSSLDVTSVPATQTLSLPDFMDSGGEDGFGGIDVGGTITFFQVIIDGFWSFADIIQNVSEAFSGIGN
;
A
#
# COMPACT_ATOMS: atom_id res chain seq x y z
N MET A 1 31.01 10.31 -47.49
CA MET A 1 31.46 9.21 -46.62
C MET A 1 30.50 9.17 -45.44
N CYS A 2 29.43 8.40 -45.53
CA CYS A 2 28.57 8.11 -44.37
C CYS A 2 29.19 6.94 -43.63
N TRP A 3 29.68 7.23 -42.43
CA TRP A 3 30.09 6.25 -41.43
C TRP A 3 28.80 5.62 -40.91
N PHE A 4 28.48 4.41 -41.35
CA PHE A 4 27.46 3.59 -40.71
C PHE A 4 28.00 3.21 -39.34
N CYS A 5 27.43 3.78 -38.28
CA CYS A 5 27.57 3.22 -36.94
C CYS A 5 26.83 1.88 -36.94
N ILE A 6 27.57 0.79 -37.11
CA ILE A 6 27.07 -0.55 -36.80
C ILE A 6 26.95 -0.56 -35.28
N LEU A 7 25.71 -0.49 -34.77
CA LEU A 7 25.45 -0.84 -33.38
C LEU A 7 25.91 -2.30 -33.21
N PRO A 8 26.69 -2.65 -32.18
CA PRO A 8 27.01 -4.04 -31.91
C PRO A 8 25.69 -4.80 -31.76
N GLY A 9 25.45 -5.78 -32.65
CA GLY A 9 24.33 -6.69 -32.51
C GLY A 9 24.48 -7.47 -31.21
N ALA A 10 23.37 -7.70 -30.52
CA ALA A 10 23.35 -8.55 -29.33
C ALA A 10 23.96 -9.92 -29.65
N ALA A 11 24.77 -10.47 -28.75
CA ALA A 11 25.49 -11.72 -28.99
C ALA A 11 24.57 -12.95 -28.85
N PHE A 12 23.41 -12.78 -28.20
CA PHE A 12 22.26 -13.65 -28.39
C PHE A 12 20.96 -12.84 -28.32
N THR A 13 19.83 -13.49 -28.61
CA THR A 13 18.50 -12.92 -28.44
C THR A 13 17.60 -13.97 -27.81
N VAL A 14 16.91 -13.61 -26.73
CA VAL A 14 15.95 -14.50 -26.09
C VAL A 14 14.69 -14.61 -26.97
N THR A 15 14.36 -15.82 -27.38
CA THR A 15 13.18 -16.11 -28.23
C THR A 15 12.02 -16.72 -27.47
N ALA A 16 12.27 -17.33 -26.31
CA ALA A 16 11.26 -17.74 -25.35
C ALA A 16 11.83 -17.76 -23.94
N GLY A 17 11.01 -17.48 -22.92
CA GLY A 17 11.43 -17.41 -21.53
C GLY A 17 12.30 -16.17 -21.21
N PRO A 18 13.04 -16.16 -20.08
CA PRO A 18 13.05 -17.19 -19.05
C PRO A 18 11.69 -17.31 -18.35
N SER A 19 11.04 -18.46 -18.46
CA SER A 19 9.85 -18.82 -17.68
C SER A 19 10.28 -19.63 -16.47
N LEU A 20 9.59 -19.43 -15.35
CA LEU A 20 9.83 -20.13 -14.11
C LEU A 20 8.56 -20.88 -13.70
N GLU A 21 8.69 -22.01 -13.02
CA GLU A 21 7.59 -22.65 -12.30
C GLU A 21 8.07 -23.08 -10.90
N PRO A 22 7.50 -22.55 -9.81
CA PRO A 22 6.60 -21.39 -9.75
C PRO A 22 7.28 -20.10 -10.26
N ASP A 23 6.49 -19.14 -10.74
CA ASP A 23 6.99 -17.94 -11.44
C ASP A 23 7.26 -16.71 -10.57
N GLU A 24 6.64 -16.65 -9.39
CA GLU A 24 6.74 -15.51 -8.49
C GLU A 24 7.54 -15.82 -7.22
N GLN A 25 7.22 -16.93 -6.56
CA GLN A 25 7.70 -17.24 -5.21
C GLN A 25 7.83 -18.74 -4.96
N ALA A 26 8.76 -19.10 -4.09
CA ALA A 26 8.96 -20.48 -3.63
C ALA A 26 9.35 -20.50 -2.15
N VAL A 27 9.04 -21.59 -1.45
CA VAL A 27 9.50 -21.83 -0.07
C VAL A 27 10.71 -22.75 -0.05
N LEU A 28 11.42 -22.77 1.08
CA LEU A 28 12.52 -23.71 1.30
C LEU A 28 12.05 -25.16 1.07
N GLY A 29 12.78 -25.90 0.25
CA GLY A 29 12.45 -27.27 -0.12
C GLY A 29 11.55 -27.44 -1.35
N ASP A 30 11.01 -26.35 -1.91
CA ASP A 30 10.24 -26.42 -3.15
C ASP A 30 11.11 -26.74 -4.36
N THR A 31 10.55 -27.49 -5.29
CA THR A 31 11.13 -27.66 -6.62
C THR A 31 10.78 -26.44 -7.48
N VAL A 32 11.79 -25.83 -8.08
CA VAL A 32 11.67 -24.73 -9.03
C VAL A 32 12.28 -25.17 -10.36
N SER A 33 11.57 -24.94 -11.46
CA SER A 33 12.06 -25.14 -12.80
C SER A 33 12.18 -23.82 -13.57
N ALA A 34 13.06 -23.80 -14.57
CA ALA A 34 13.22 -22.68 -15.47
C ALA A 34 13.46 -23.14 -16.91
N ASP A 35 12.81 -22.48 -17.85
CA ASP A 35 12.94 -22.74 -19.28
C ASP A 35 13.31 -21.46 -20.03
N ILE A 36 14.27 -21.57 -20.94
CA ILE A 36 14.67 -20.47 -21.81
C ILE A 36 15.11 -20.98 -23.18
N GLU A 37 14.78 -20.24 -24.22
CA GLU A 37 15.30 -20.40 -25.57
C GLU A 37 15.98 -19.12 -26.01
N ILE A 38 17.21 -19.24 -26.51
CA ILE A 38 17.96 -18.14 -27.11
C ILE A 38 18.41 -18.49 -28.52
N ILE A 39 18.38 -17.53 -29.43
CA ILE A 39 19.17 -17.55 -30.67
C ILE A 39 20.54 -16.97 -30.33
N TYR A 40 21.62 -17.69 -30.61
CA TYR A 40 22.97 -17.22 -30.34
C TYR A 40 23.79 -17.15 -31.63
N ASP A 41 24.79 -16.26 -31.64
CA ASP A 41 25.81 -16.19 -32.69
C ASP A 41 27.20 -16.26 -32.06
N VAL A 42 27.96 -17.32 -32.37
CA VAL A 42 29.33 -17.52 -31.88
C VAL A 42 30.33 -17.34 -33.00
N SER A 43 31.32 -16.46 -32.79
CA SER A 43 32.31 -16.12 -33.82
C SER A 43 33.50 -17.08 -33.84
N SER A 44 33.70 -17.85 -32.77
CA SER A 44 34.84 -18.72 -32.56
C SER A 44 34.55 -19.91 -31.64
N MET A 45 35.32 -20.99 -31.76
CA MET A 45 35.29 -22.13 -30.83
C MET A 45 35.78 -21.78 -29.40
N SER A 46 36.35 -20.58 -29.22
CA SER A 46 36.80 -20.08 -27.92
C SER A 46 35.69 -19.42 -27.11
N GLU A 47 34.62 -18.95 -27.75
CA GLU A 47 33.44 -18.45 -27.05
C GLU A 47 32.69 -19.59 -26.35
N TYR A 48 31.94 -19.29 -25.31
CA TYR A 48 31.12 -20.28 -24.61
C TYR A 48 29.97 -19.61 -23.88
N ILE A 49 28.92 -20.39 -23.61
CA ILE A 49 27.80 -19.95 -22.78
C ILE A 49 27.92 -20.63 -21.43
N THR A 50 27.84 -19.84 -20.36
CA THR A 50 27.77 -20.35 -18.99
C THR A 50 26.40 -20.07 -18.41
N ALA A 51 25.88 -20.99 -17.61
CA ALA A 51 24.71 -20.78 -16.79
C ALA A 51 25.02 -21.02 -15.30
N TYR A 52 24.26 -20.35 -14.44
CA TYR A 52 24.34 -20.44 -12.99
C TYR A 52 22.95 -20.52 -12.36
N THR A 53 22.86 -21.17 -11.20
CA THR A 53 21.68 -21.21 -10.34
C THR A 53 22.05 -21.23 -8.86
N ASP A 54 21.26 -20.54 -8.04
CA ASP A 54 21.25 -20.65 -6.59
C ASP A 54 20.50 -21.90 -6.09
N LEU A 55 19.82 -22.65 -6.96
CA LEU A 55 19.09 -23.84 -6.54
C LEU A 55 20.03 -24.98 -6.10
N GLY A 56 19.59 -25.71 -5.08
CA GLY A 56 20.20 -26.97 -4.64
C GLY A 56 19.82 -28.12 -5.56
N SER A 57 20.67 -29.15 -5.60
CA SER A 57 20.42 -30.38 -6.38
C SER A 57 20.06 -30.15 -7.86
N ALA A 58 20.51 -29.03 -8.43
CA ALA A 58 20.13 -28.61 -9.76
C ALA A 58 20.50 -29.63 -10.86
N SER A 59 19.58 -29.81 -11.80
CA SER A 59 19.71 -30.59 -13.03
C SER A 59 19.46 -29.69 -14.22
N TRP A 60 20.34 -29.76 -15.20
CA TRP A 60 20.30 -28.99 -16.43
C TRP A 60 20.12 -29.91 -17.62
N ASP A 61 19.16 -29.58 -18.48
CA ASP A 61 18.96 -30.23 -19.77
C ASP A 61 19.06 -29.17 -20.88
N ALA A 62 20.04 -29.32 -21.75
CA ALA A 62 20.31 -28.37 -22.82
C ALA A 62 20.22 -29.04 -24.19
N VAL A 63 19.58 -28.35 -25.13
CA VAL A 63 19.40 -28.81 -26.52
C VAL A 63 19.83 -27.70 -27.46
N ILE A 64 20.76 -28.03 -28.37
CA ILE A 64 21.10 -27.15 -29.48
C ILE A 64 20.17 -27.48 -30.65
N ILE A 65 19.55 -26.47 -31.24
CA ILE A 65 18.71 -26.63 -32.43
C ILE A 65 19.39 -25.94 -33.61
N GLU A 66 19.79 -26.73 -34.59
CA GLU A 66 20.48 -26.28 -35.80
C GLU A 66 19.60 -26.53 -37.03
N ASP A 67 19.17 -25.46 -37.72
CA ASP A 67 18.28 -25.56 -38.89
C ASP A 67 17.08 -26.50 -38.67
N GLY A 68 16.53 -26.50 -37.45
CA GLY A 68 15.39 -27.33 -37.02
C GLY A 68 15.73 -28.76 -36.59
N ARG A 69 17.01 -29.13 -36.45
CA ARG A 69 17.44 -30.43 -35.91
C ARG A 69 17.93 -30.26 -34.48
N GLU A 70 17.42 -31.10 -33.58
CA GLU A 70 17.80 -31.12 -32.17
C GLU A 70 19.05 -31.96 -31.92
N MET A 71 19.95 -31.40 -31.11
CA MET A 71 21.19 -32.01 -30.64
C MET A 71 21.23 -31.91 -29.10
N PRO A 72 20.70 -32.91 -28.37
CA PRO A 72 20.72 -32.88 -26.91
C PRO A 72 22.15 -33.04 -26.39
N LEU A 73 22.52 -32.19 -25.42
CA LEU A 73 23.86 -32.21 -24.80
C LEU A 73 23.97 -33.16 -23.62
N GLY A 74 22.85 -33.81 -23.25
CA GLY A 74 22.71 -34.69 -22.10
C GLY A 74 22.57 -33.93 -20.78
N SER A 75 21.90 -34.56 -19.81
CA SER A 75 21.63 -33.96 -18.50
C SER A 75 22.93 -33.75 -17.70
N ARG A 76 23.04 -32.60 -17.04
CA ARG A 76 24.19 -32.24 -16.20
C ARG A 76 23.68 -31.81 -14.82
N SER A 77 24.43 -32.13 -13.77
CA SER A 77 24.05 -31.76 -12.40
C SER A 77 25.03 -30.78 -11.77
N GLY A 78 24.53 -29.96 -10.85
CA GLY A 78 25.29 -28.94 -10.13
C GLY A 78 24.86 -27.52 -10.47
N ARG A 79 25.48 -26.53 -9.82
CA ARG A 79 25.06 -25.12 -9.94
C ARG A 79 25.43 -24.45 -11.26
N TYR A 80 26.31 -25.06 -12.04
CA TYR A 80 26.84 -24.46 -13.25
C TYR A 80 26.62 -25.38 -14.45
N LEU A 81 26.21 -24.80 -15.56
CA LEU A 81 26.22 -25.40 -16.88
C LEU A 81 27.21 -24.62 -17.75
N THR A 82 28.05 -25.30 -18.51
CA THR A 82 28.92 -24.65 -19.51
C THR A 82 28.75 -25.33 -20.85
N VAL A 83 28.21 -24.61 -21.83
CA VAL A 83 28.14 -25.05 -23.22
C VAL A 83 29.31 -24.43 -23.97
N THR A 84 30.23 -25.29 -24.39
CA THR A 84 31.51 -24.88 -24.95
C THR A 84 31.37 -24.41 -26.40
N GLY A 85 32.28 -23.57 -26.87
CA GLY A 85 32.31 -23.17 -28.28
C GLY A 85 32.49 -24.32 -29.25
N PHE A 86 33.05 -25.46 -28.83
CA PHE A 86 33.08 -26.67 -29.66
C PHE A 86 31.67 -27.23 -29.92
N GLU A 87 30.77 -27.13 -28.94
CA GLU A 87 29.37 -27.54 -29.07
C GLU A 87 28.55 -26.48 -29.81
N LEU A 88 28.83 -25.19 -29.60
CA LEU A 88 28.06 -24.08 -30.16
C LEU A 88 28.44 -23.72 -31.61
N TYR A 89 29.71 -23.88 -31.98
CA TYR A 89 30.24 -23.34 -33.23
C TYR A 89 29.91 -24.23 -34.44
N ASN A 90 28.94 -23.80 -35.24
CA ASN A 90 28.61 -24.42 -36.52
C ASN A 90 28.56 -23.39 -37.67
N PRO A 91 29.67 -23.21 -38.41
CA PRO A 91 29.77 -22.21 -39.47
C PRO A 91 28.90 -22.52 -40.72
N GLY A 92 28.25 -23.69 -40.75
CA GLY A 92 27.38 -24.11 -41.85
C GLY A 92 25.90 -23.90 -41.59
N SER A 93 25.49 -23.55 -40.37
CA SER A 93 24.08 -23.38 -40.02
C SER A 93 23.63 -21.92 -40.18
N SER A 94 22.37 -21.73 -40.56
CA SER A 94 21.79 -20.40 -40.75
C SER A 94 21.09 -19.86 -39.51
N VAL A 95 20.61 -20.75 -38.65
CA VAL A 95 19.96 -20.42 -37.37
C VAL A 95 20.34 -21.46 -36.34
N THR A 96 20.98 -21.00 -35.27
CA THR A 96 21.36 -21.80 -34.11
C THR A 96 20.61 -21.30 -32.87
N LYS A 97 19.90 -22.20 -32.21
CA LYS A 97 19.22 -21.93 -30.94
C LYS A 97 19.79 -22.81 -29.83
N LEU A 98 19.77 -22.29 -28.61
CA LEU A 98 20.01 -23.04 -27.39
C LEU A 98 18.74 -23.01 -26.55
N GLN A 99 18.17 -24.18 -26.30
CA GLN A 99 17.14 -24.39 -25.29
C GLN A 99 17.80 -24.91 -24.02
N VAL A 100 17.46 -24.31 -22.88
CA VAL A 100 17.93 -24.74 -21.56
C VAL A 100 16.71 -24.92 -20.67
N HIS A 101 16.61 -26.12 -20.12
CA HIS A 101 15.73 -26.46 -19.01
C HIS A 101 16.57 -26.67 -17.76
N LEU A 102 16.13 -26.10 -16.65
CA LEU A 102 16.70 -26.24 -15.32
C LEU A 102 15.61 -26.73 -14.38
N GLU A 103 15.95 -27.68 -13.52
CA GLU A 103 15.13 -28.06 -12.37
C GLU A 103 16.03 -28.13 -11.13
N GLY A 104 15.59 -27.57 -10.01
CA GLY A 104 16.32 -27.64 -8.76
C GLY A 104 15.40 -27.44 -7.56
N VAL A 105 15.98 -27.50 -6.35
CA VAL A 105 15.23 -27.34 -5.11
C VAL A 105 15.73 -26.10 -4.37
N VAL A 106 14.85 -25.29 -3.79
CA VAL A 106 15.23 -24.16 -2.95
C VAL A 106 15.96 -24.68 -1.69
N PRO A 107 17.27 -24.40 -1.53
CA PRO A 107 18.05 -24.97 -0.43
C PRO A 107 18.00 -24.12 0.84
N ASP A 108 18.19 -24.77 2.00
CA ASP A 108 18.12 -24.14 3.33
C ASP A 108 19.05 -22.92 3.53
N TYR A 109 20.15 -22.80 2.79
CA TYR A 109 21.06 -21.66 2.93
C TYR A 109 20.50 -20.36 2.34
N LEU A 110 19.40 -20.44 1.58
CA LEU A 110 18.65 -19.27 1.10
C LEU A 110 17.61 -18.78 2.12
N ALA A 111 17.51 -19.41 3.29
CA ALA A 111 16.72 -18.88 4.40
C ALA A 111 17.17 -17.44 4.73
N GLY A 112 16.23 -16.50 4.77
CA GLY A 112 16.46 -15.09 4.99
C GLY A 112 17.15 -14.34 3.84
N SER A 113 17.36 -14.97 2.68
CA SER A 113 17.94 -14.27 1.51
C SER A 113 16.93 -13.35 0.83
N GLY A 114 15.63 -13.64 0.97
CA GLY A 114 14.51 -12.96 0.32
C GLY A 114 14.42 -13.23 -1.19
N VAL A 115 15.53 -13.52 -1.86
CA VAL A 115 15.61 -13.75 -3.31
C VAL A 115 16.61 -14.87 -3.63
N ALA A 116 16.33 -15.64 -4.67
CA ALA A 116 17.25 -16.60 -5.29
C ALA A 116 17.42 -16.33 -6.79
N GLU A 117 18.66 -16.38 -7.29
CA GLU A 117 18.92 -16.38 -8.74
C GLU A 117 18.66 -17.78 -9.31
N VAL A 118 17.47 -17.98 -9.87
CA VAL A 118 17.06 -19.29 -10.40
C VAL A 118 17.87 -19.61 -11.65
N LEU A 119 17.97 -18.67 -12.58
CA LEU A 119 18.65 -18.87 -13.84
C LEU A 119 19.44 -17.63 -14.21
N SER A 120 20.75 -17.78 -14.38
CA SER A 120 21.63 -16.78 -14.96
C SER A 120 22.32 -17.40 -16.16
N LEU A 121 22.31 -16.76 -17.32
CA LEU A 121 23.01 -17.18 -18.53
C LEU A 121 23.89 -16.03 -19.02
N GLY A 122 25.15 -16.33 -19.30
CA GLY A 122 26.11 -15.40 -19.85
C GLY A 122 26.82 -15.98 -21.06
N HIS A 123 26.87 -15.23 -22.15
CA HIS A 123 27.71 -15.53 -23.29
C HIS A 123 29.08 -14.89 -23.07
N ILE A 124 30.13 -15.70 -23.02
CA ILE A 124 31.50 -15.28 -22.75
C ILE A 124 32.33 -15.30 -24.02
N ALA A 125 33.06 -14.20 -24.26
CA ALA A 125 33.99 -14.06 -25.37
C ALA A 125 35.14 -15.06 -25.31
N GLY A 126 35.82 -15.27 -26.44
CA GLY A 126 36.94 -16.20 -26.55
C GLY A 126 38.16 -15.89 -25.70
N ASP A 127 38.25 -14.68 -25.14
CA ASP A 127 39.27 -14.32 -24.15
C ASP A 127 38.96 -14.82 -22.73
N GLY A 128 37.75 -15.34 -22.51
CA GLY A 128 37.28 -15.88 -21.23
C GLY A 128 36.98 -14.83 -20.16
N SER A 129 37.04 -13.54 -20.49
CA SER A 129 36.93 -12.43 -19.53
C SER A 129 35.81 -11.45 -19.82
N THR A 130 35.33 -11.39 -21.07
CA THR A 130 34.28 -10.48 -21.49
C THR A 130 32.94 -11.19 -21.57
N ILE A 131 31.94 -10.73 -20.81
CA ILE A 131 30.54 -11.12 -21.01
C ILE A 131 30.02 -10.31 -22.20
N LEU A 132 29.68 -11.00 -23.28
CA LEU A 132 29.13 -10.41 -24.50
C LEU A 132 27.65 -10.05 -24.33
N ASP A 133 26.91 -10.92 -23.63
CA ASP A 133 25.50 -10.74 -23.35
C ASP A 133 25.08 -11.62 -22.16
N SER A 134 23.99 -11.26 -21.48
CA SER A 134 23.51 -12.01 -20.31
C SER A 134 22.01 -11.84 -20.05
N VAL A 135 21.39 -12.89 -19.53
CA VAL A 135 19.99 -12.89 -19.07
C VAL A 135 19.94 -13.56 -17.70
N SER A 136 19.19 -12.97 -16.77
CA SER A 136 19.01 -13.52 -15.43
C SER A 136 17.54 -13.44 -15.01
N LYS A 137 17.11 -14.40 -14.21
CA LYS A 137 15.77 -14.51 -13.66
C LYS A 137 15.85 -14.98 -12.20
N ASN A 138 15.23 -14.17 -11.34
CA ASN A 138 15.16 -14.39 -9.89
C ASN A 138 13.76 -14.82 -9.47
N ILE A 139 13.67 -15.43 -8.29
CA ILE A 139 12.42 -15.75 -7.60
C ILE A 139 12.50 -15.28 -6.13
N THR A 140 11.37 -14.86 -5.56
CA THR A 140 11.26 -14.52 -4.14
C THR A 140 11.26 -15.79 -3.29
N ILE A 141 12.01 -15.79 -2.19
CA ILE A 141 12.06 -16.93 -1.26
C ILE A 141 11.34 -16.56 0.02
N ILE A 142 10.27 -17.29 0.32
CA ILE A 142 9.49 -17.13 1.54
C ILE A 142 10.00 -18.14 2.57
N ASP A 143 10.30 -17.66 3.77
CA ASP A 143 10.66 -18.52 4.90
C ASP A 143 9.71 -18.37 6.09
N LEU A 144 9.92 -19.20 7.11
CA LEU A 144 9.09 -19.21 8.31
C LEU A 144 9.20 -17.88 9.10
N ALA A 145 10.38 -17.26 9.13
CA ALA A 145 10.56 -16.02 9.88
C ALA A 145 9.80 -14.85 9.22
N GLU A 146 9.74 -14.84 7.89
CA GLU A 146 8.93 -13.89 7.13
C GLU A 146 7.43 -14.08 7.38
N VAL A 147 6.94 -15.32 7.33
CA VAL A 147 5.54 -15.62 7.66
C VAL A 147 5.19 -15.24 9.10
N ASP A 148 6.09 -15.50 10.05
CA ASP A 148 5.90 -15.11 11.46
C ASP A 148 5.87 -13.59 11.64
N ALA A 149 6.71 -12.85 10.91
CA ALA A 149 6.71 -11.39 10.89
C ALA A 149 5.40 -10.85 10.31
N MET A 150 4.97 -11.36 9.15
CA MET A 150 3.71 -10.98 8.50
C MET A 150 2.50 -11.25 9.38
N ARG A 151 2.49 -12.39 10.11
CA ARG A 151 1.42 -12.68 11.07
C ARG A 151 1.37 -11.66 12.19
N THR A 152 2.53 -11.33 12.77
CA THR A 152 2.63 -10.34 13.85
C THR A 152 2.17 -8.95 13.39
N GLU A 153 2.55 -8.55 12.18
CA GLU A 153 2.11 -7.30 11.56
C GLU A 153 0.60 -7.28 11.35
N THR A 154 0.05 -8.32 10.71
CA THR A 154 -1.39 -8.45 10.48
C THR A 154 -2.20 -8.46 11.78
N GLU A 155 -1.69 -9.09 12.86
CA GLU A 155 -2.30 -9.05 14.19
C GLU A 155 -2.35 -7.63 14.78
N ASN A 156 -1.27 -6.86 14.65
CA ASN A 156 -1.23 -5.47 15.12
C ASN A 156 -2.16 -4.56 14.31
N ASP A 157 -2.24 -4.80 13.01
CA ASP A 157 -3.11 -4.05 12.11
C ASP A 157 -4.58 -4.37 12.36
N LEU A 158 -4.94 -5.63 12.57
CA LEU A 158 -6.28 -6.03 13.00
C LEU A 158 -6.65 -5.35 14.33
N PHE A 159 -5.75 -5.37 15.31
CA PHE A 159 -5.99 -4.72 16.60
C PHE A 159 -6.31 -3.22 16.44
N ARG A 160 -5.52 -2.51 15.62
CA ARG A 160 -5.77 -1.09 15.33
C ARG A 160 -7.09 -0.90 14.56
N PHE A 161 -7.41 -1.77 13.62
CA PHE A 161 -8.66 -1.70 12.88
C PHE A 161 -9.88 -1.91 13.79
N GLU A 162 -9.79 -2.81 14.75
CA GLU A 162 -10.82 -3.01 15.78
C GLU A 162 -10.98 -1.78 16.69
N GLU A 163 -9.91 -1.06 17.01
CA GLU A 163 -10.00 0.23 17.73
C GLU A 163 -10.79 1.26 16.92
N GLU A 164 -10.57 1.33 15.60
CA GLU A 164 -11.28 2.24 14.72
C GLU A 164 -12.76 1.88 14.53
N ILE A 165 -13.07 0.59 14.40
CA ILE A 165 -14.45 0.09 14.43
C ILE A 165 -15.15 0.56 15.70
N ASN A 166 -14.52 0.40 16.86
CA ASN A 166 -15.11 0.81 18.13
C ASN A 166 -15.31 2.34 18.21
N ALA A 167 -14.39 3.13 17.65
CA ALA A 167 -14.51 4.58 17.59
C ALA A 167 -15.68 5.00 16.68
N ALA A 168 -15.75 4.44 15.47
CA ALA A 168 -16.82 4.69 14.50
C ALA A 168 -18.20 4.28 15.05
N TYR A 169 -18.31 3.12 15.70
CA TYR A 169 -19.54 2.67 16.34
C TYR A 169 -20.03 3.65 17.42
N ARG A 170 -19.12 4.15 18.27
CA ARG A 170 -19.46 5.18 19.28
C ARG A 170 -19.88 6.50 18.64
N ALA A 171 -19.30 6.82 17.48
CA ALA A 171 -19.66 7.99 16.69
C ALA A 171 -21.01 7.85 15.96
N GLY A 172 -21.62 6.66 15.99
CA GLY A 172 -22.93 6.37 15.40
C GLY A 172 -22.88 5.86 13.96
N THR A 173 -21.68 5.62 13.41
CA THR A 173 -21.49 5.02 12.09
C THR A 173 -21.85 3.54 12.12
N ASP A 174 -22.46 3.03 11.05
CA ASP A 174 -22.73 1.59 10.90
C ASP A 174 -21.43 0.84 10.63
N THR A 175 -21.02 -0.01 11.59
CA THR A 175 -19.76 -0.77 11.55
C THR A 175 -19.94 -2.24 11.18
N SER A 176 -21.15 -2.67 10.81
CA SER A 176 -21.45 -4.10 10.65
C SER A 176 -20.59 -4.81 9.60
N ALA A 177 -20.30 -4.16 8.47
CA ALA A 177 -19.41 -4.70 7.43
C ALA A 177 -17.95 -4.80 7.91
N ALA A 178 -17.46 -3.76 8.59
CA ALA A 178 -16.11 -3.74 9.14
C ALA A 178 -15.90 -4.81 10.22
N GLU A 179 -16.90 -5.05 11.07
CA GLU A 179 -16.88 -6.12 12.07
C GLU A 179 -16.83 -7.53 11.45
N GLU A 180 -17.54 -7.75 10.34
CA GLU A 180 -17.50 -9.00 9.58
C GLU A 180 -16.09 -9.24 9.00
N VAL A 181 -15.51 -8.22 8.36
CA VAL A 181 -14.13 -8.31 7.83
C VAL A 181 -13.11 -8.55 8.94
N ALA A 182 -13.23 -7.87 10.08
CA ALA A 182 -12.35 -8.10 11.22
C ALA A 182 -12.43 -9.55 11.73
N ALA A 183 -13.62 -10.17 11.70
CA ALA A 183 -13.79 -11.58 12.03
C ALA A 183 -13.11 -12.50 10.99
N ASP A 184 -13.31 -12.26 9.70
CA ASP A 184 -12.68 -13.01 8.61
C ASP A 184 -11.15 -12.95 8.68
N VAL A 185 -10.60 -11.76 8.95
CA VAL A 185 -9.15 -11.54 9.14
C VAL A 185 -8.63 -12.33 10.34
N ARG A 186 -9.37 -12.32 11.46
CA ARG A 186 -9.00 -13.10 12.65
C ARG A 186 -8.95 -14.60 12.35
N ASP A 187 -9.93 -15.11 11.59
CA ASP A 187 -9.97 -16.51 11.19
C ASP A 187 -8.81 -16.88 10.25
N LEU A 188 -8.42 -15.99 9.32
CA LEU A 188 -7.25 -16.18 8.46
C LEU A 188 -5.94 -16.21 9.25
N ILE A 189 -5.77 -15.30 10.21
CA ILE A 189 -4.60 -15.26 11.10
C ILE A 189 -4.50 -16.58 11.88
N GLU A 190 -5.59 -17.04 12.50
CA GLU A 190 -5.56 -18.27 13.30
C GLU A 190 -5.31 -19.50 12.43
N ALA A 191 -5.98 -19.60 11.27
CA ALA A 191 -5.78 -20.69 10.33
C ALA A 191 -4.33 -20.76 9.80
N SER A 192 -3.68 -19.61 9.59
CA SER A 192 -2.28 -19.52 9.12
C SER A 192 -1.26 -20.21 10.05
N ARG A 193 -1.62 -20.46 11.31
CA ARG A 193 -0.73 -21.09 12.31
C ARG A 193 -0.60 -22.60 12.11
N GLU A 194 -1.56 -23.21 11.45
CA GLU A 194 -1.62 -24.66 11.20
C GLU A 194 -1.28 -25.03 9.76
N MET A 195 -1.11 -24.03 8.90
CA MET A 195 -0.81 -24.18 7.47
C MET A 195 0.69 -24.39 7.20
N ASP A 196 1.01 -24.94 6.03
CA ASP A 196 2.37 -24.86 5.47
C ASP A 196 2.73 -23.40 5.15
N ILE A 197 4.02 -23.11 4.97
CA ILE A 197 4.56 -21.75 4.79
C ILE A 197 3.87 -21.02 3.63
N GLN A 198 3.69 -21.70 2.48
CA GLN A 198 3.12 -21.10 1.28
C GLN A 198 1.63 -20.77 1.46
N SER A 199 0.88 -21.71 2.05
CA SER A 199 -0.54 -21.50 2.36
C SER A 199 -0.73 -20.42 3.43
N ALA A 200 0.12 -20.37 4.45
CA ALA A 200 0.09 -19.37 5.51
C ALA A 200 0.36 -17.96 4.95
N TYR A 201 1.40 -17.81 4.12
CA TYR A 201 1.71 -16.56 3.44
C TYR A 201 0.53 -16.07 2.60
N THR A 202 -0.07 -16.97 1.80
CA THR A 202 -1.24 -16.64 0.97
C THR A 202 -2.44 -16.18 1.82
N ALA A 203 -2.72 -16.86 2.94
CA ALA A 203 -3.80 -16.50 3.86
C ALA A 203 -3.58 -15.12 4.51
N LEU A 204 -2.34 -14.83 4.94
CA LEU A 204 -1.99 -13.57 5.57
C LEU A 204 -1.99 -12.40 4.58
N SER A 205 -1.46 -12.59 3.37
CA SER A 205 -1.56 -11.59 2.29
C SER A 205 -3.02 -11.27 1.96
N LYS A 206 -3.91 -12.28 1.92
CA LYS A 206 -5.35 -12.06 1.77
C LYS A 206 -5.93 -11.25 2.93
N ALA A 207 -5.53 -11.55 4.16
CA ALA A 207 -5.98 -10.83 5.35
C ALA A 207 -5.59 -9.34 5.31
N GLN A 208 -4.36 -9.02 4.89
CA GLN A 208 -3.90 -7.64 4.70
C GLN A 208 -4.66 -6.90 3.61
N ILE A 209 -4.98 -7.56 2.49
CA ILE A 209 -5.81 -6.98 1.41
C ILE A 209 -7.20 -6.65 1.93
N LEU A 210 -7.83 -7.56 2.68
CA LEU A 210 -9.15 -7.33 3.27
C LEU A 210 -9.12 -6.15 4.26
N LEU A 211 -8.14 -6.10 5.16
CA LEU A 211 -7.97 -4.98 6.09
C LEU A 211 -7.82 -3.65 5.35
N THR A 212 -6.95 -3.58 4.35
CA THR A 212 -6.68 -2.33 3.61
C THR A 212 -7.92 -1.81 2.88
N ALA A 213 -8.63 -2.72 2.20
CA ALA A 213 -9.86 -2.37 1.49
C ALA A 213 -10.94 -1.86 2.45
N GLU A 214 -11.15 -2.57 3.56
CA GLU A 214 -12.21 -2.22 4.50
C GLU A 214 -11.86 -0.98 5.35
N TRP A 215 -10.59 -0.76 5.66
CA TRP A 215 -10.13 0.47 6.30
C TRP A 215 -10.53 1.70 5.48
N THR A 216 -10.36 1.63 4.16
CA THR A 216 -10.74 2.70 3.23
C THR A 216 -12.25 2.91 3.25
N THR A 217 -13.04 1.84 3.14
CA THR A 217 -14.51 1.90 3.18
C THR A 217 -15.04 2.49 4.49
N LEU A 218 -14.50 2.04 5.64
CA LEU A 218 -14.89 2.56 6.95
C LEU A 218 -14.57 4.05 7.08
N THR A 219 -13.37 4.46 6.67
CA THR A 219 -12.93 5.86 6.69
C THR A 219 -13.84 6.74 5.84
N ASP A 220 -14.22 6.27 4.65
CA ASP A 220 -15.15 6.97 3.78
C ASP A 220 -16.54 7.11 4.41
N SER A 221 -17.05 6.06 5.04
CA SER A 221 -18.34 6.09 5.73
C SER A 221 -18.33 7.09 6.90
N VAL A 222 -17.29 7.06 7.74
CA VAL A 222 -17.12 8.00 8.85
C VAL A 222 -17.05 9.43 8.35
N THR A 223 -16.29 9.67 7.27
CA THR A 223 -16.17 10.99 6.65
C THR A 223 -17.52 11.48 6.12
N GLN A 224 -18.29 10.61 5.46
CA GLN A 224 -19.62 10.94 4.97
C GLN A 224 -20.59 11.29 6.10
N ASP A 225 -20.53 10.57 7.21
CA ASP A 225 -21.34 10.87 8.41
C ASP A 225 -20.97 12.24 9.00
N TYR A 226 -19.69 12.61 9.03
CA TYR A 226 -19.29 13.97 9.42
C TYR A 226 -19.86 15.05 8.50
N PHE A 227 -19.82 14.83 7.17
CA PHE A 227 -20.45 15.75 6.22
C PHE A 227 -21.94 15.93 6.47
N LEU A 228 -22.66 14.82 6.67
CA LEU A 228 -24.11 14.85 6.89
C LEU A 228 -24.45 15.57 8.20
N ASP A 229 -23.82 15.17 9.30
CA ASP A 229 -24.09 15.73 10.62
C ASP A 229 -23.76 17.23 10.69
N ALA A 230 -22.62 17.66 10.12
CA ALA A 230 -22.26 19.07 10.07
C ALA A 230 -23.29 19.88 9.29
N ARG A 231 -23.75 19.38 8.12
CA ARG A 231 -24.79 20.05 7.32
C ARG A 231 -26.12 20.12 8.05
N GLU A 232 -26.52 19.05 8.73
CA GLU A 232 -27.75 19.03 9.52
C GLU A 232 -27.70 20.03 10.69
N MET A 233 -26.58 20.08 11.41
CA MET A 233 -26.39 21.07 12.48
C MET A 233 -26.39 22.49 11.96
N ILE A 234 -25.63 22.79 10.89
CA ILE A 234 -25.60 24.12 10.27
C ILE A 234 -27.00 24.57 9.86
N ALA A 235 -27.77 23.69 9.23
CA ALA A 235 -29.14 23.97 8.79
C ALA A 235 -30.11 24.20 9.96
N ALA A 236 -29.82 23.68 11.15
CA ALA A 236 -30.64 23.85 12.35
C ALA A 236 -30.39 25.18 13.09
N ILE A 237 -29.25 25.84 12.85
CA ILE A 237 -28.85 27.07 13.58
C ILE A 237 -29.80 28.24 13.30
N GLU A 238 -30.08 28.58 12.04
CA GLU A 238 -30.96 29.72 11.73
C GLU A 238 -32.40 29.55 12.25
N PRO A 239 -33.07 28.38 12.07
CA PRO A 239 -34.37 28.14 12.68
C PRO A 239 -34.36 28.27 14.22
N ALA A 240 -33.29 27.83 14.87
CA ALA A 240 -33.14 27.95 16.32
C ALA A 240 -32.93 29.41 16.76
N ILE A 241 -32.14 30.21 16.04
CA ILE A 241 -32.04 31.65 16.29
C ILE A 241 -33.41 32.33 16.15
N ALA A 242 -34.17 32.00 15.09
CA ALA A 242 -35.49 32.56 14.89
C ALA A 242 -36.48 32.16 16.01
N GLU A 243 -36.40 30.94 16.54
CA GLU A 243 -37.20 30.52 17.69
C GLU A 243 -36.82 31.31 18.96
N TYR A 244 -35.53 31.54 19.19
CA TYR A 244 -35.02 32.34 20.31
C TYR A 244 -35.56 33.77 20.28
N GLU A 245 -35.45 34.45 19.14
CA GLU A 245 -35.94 35.81 18.95
C GLU A 245 -37.46 35.90 19.15
N ASN A 246 -38.23 34.96 18.58
CA ASN A 246 -39.69 34.93 18.71
C ASN A 246 -40.15 34.65 20.15
N ALA A 247 -39.36 33.94 20.94
CA ALA A 247 -39.61 33.70 22.36
C ALA A 247 -39.27 34.90 23.26
N GLY A 248 -38.75 35.99 22.69
CA GLY A 248 -38.40 37.21 23.41
C GLY A 248 -36.94 37.27 23.87
N GLY A 249 -36.04 36.45 23.30
CA GLY A 249 -34.61 36.58 23.46
C GLY A 249 -34.10 37.93 22.91
N VAL A 250 -33.13 38.55 23.59
CA VAL A 250 -32.66 39.93 23.28
C VAL A 250 -31.14 40.06 23.17
N ASP A 251 -30.40 38.94 23.17
CA ASP A 251 -28.94 38.96 23.08
C ASP A 251 -28.44 38.99 21.62
N GLU A 252 -28.46 40.17 21.02
CA GLU A 252 -27.99 40.40 19.63
C GLU A 252 -26.49 40.08 19.47
N GLN A 253 -25.67 40.26 20.51
CA GLN A 253 -24.23 39.98 20.44
C GLN A 253 -23.95 38.48 20.45
N GLY A 254 -24.68 37.72 21.28
CA GLY A 254 -24.63 36.26 21.26
C GLY A 254 -25.06 35.68 19.91
N ILE A 255 -26.11 36.23 19.28
CA ILE A 255 -26.53 35.81 17.94
C ILE A 255 -25.40 35.98 16.91
N LEU A 256 -24.65 37.10 16.95
CA LEU A 256 -23.51 37.32 16.06
C LEU A 256 -22.38 36.30 16.28
N ILE A 257 -22.16 35.86 17.52
CA ILE A 257 -21.17 34.81 17.84
C ILE A 257 -21.62 33.46 17.25
N VAL A 258 -22.89 33.09 17.43
CA VAL A 258 -23.46 31.85 16.86
C VAL A 258 -23.34 31.86 15.33
N LEU A 259 -23.68 32.97 14.67
CA LEU A 259 -23.52 33.11 13.22
C LEU A 259 -22.06 33.00 12.78
N SER A 260 -21.11 33.56 13.55
CA SER A 260 -19.68 33.41 13.25
C SER A 260 -19.22 31.95 13.34
N TYR A 261 -19.70 31.18 14.31
CA TYR A 261 -19.39 29.74 14.37
C TYR A 261 -20.01 28.97 13.20
N ARG A 262 -21.26 29.29 12.84
CA ARG A 262 -21.88 28.72 11.64
C ARG A 262 -21.07 29.00 10.38
N ASP A 263 -20.69 30.25 10.13
CA ASP A 263 -19.94 30.64 8.93
C ASP A 263 -18.58 29.92 8.85
N ASN A 264 -17.92 29.74 10.00
CA ASN A 264 -16.68 28.95 10.08
C ASN A 264 -16.94 27.47 9.77
N ALA A 265 -18.02 26.87 10.27
CA ALA A 265 -18.40 25.51 9.97
C ALA A 265 -18.71 25.31 8.48
N GLU A 266 -19.42 26.25 7.85
CA GLU A 266 -19.68 26.24 6.40
C GLU A 266 -18.40 26.31 5.58
N MET A 267 -17.46 27.20 5.96
CA MET A 267 -16.16 27.28 5.30
C MET A 267 -15.38 25.97 5.42
N LEU A 268 -15.36 25.35 6.59
CA LEU A 268 -14.69 24.06 6.82
C LEU A 268 -15.31 22.94 5.99
N LEU A 269 -16.63 22.92 5.82
CA LEU A 269 -17.30 21.98 4.91
C LEU A 269 -16.86 22.15 3.46
N VAL A 270 -16.74 23.40 2.98
CA VAL A 270 -16.26 23.68 1.63
C VAL A 270 -14.83 23.16 1.46
N LEU A 271 -13.94 23.40 2.44
CA LEU A 271 -12.58 22.87 2.40
C LEU A 271 -12.56 21.34 2.42
N ALA A 272 -13.42 20.70 3.22
CA ALA A 272 -13.56 19.25 3.25
C ALA A 272 -13.98 18.69 1.88
N GLU A 273 -14.95 19.33 1.21
CA GLU A 273 -15.39 18.95 -0.14
C GLU A 273 -14.29 19.13 -1.19
N GLU A 274 -13.54 20.22 -1.12
CA GLU A 274 -12.37 20.46 -1.97
C GLU A 274 -11.32 19.37 -1.79
N LYS A 275 -11.02 19.01 -0.54
CA LYS A 275 -10.09 17.92 -0.21
C LYS A 275 -10.57 16.59 -0.76
N LYS A 276 -11.84 16.25 -0.54
CA LYS A 276 -12.43 15.01 -1.07
C LYS A 276 -12.38 14.95 -2.59
N THR A 277 -12.68 16.07 -3.25
CA THR A 277 -12.61 16.19 -4.72
C THR A 277 -11.18 16.06 -5.24
N SER A 278 -10.19 16.48 -4.46
CA SER A 278 -8.77 16.37 -4.82
C SER A 278 -8.13 15.01 -4.51
N GLY A 279 -8.87 14.08 -3.90
CA GLY A 279 -8.35 12.77 -3.47
C GLY A 279 -7.54 12.80 -2.17
N ASP A 280 -7.60 13.89 -1.41
CA ASP A 280 -7.00 14.01 -0.08
C ASP A 280 -8.03 13.61 0.98
N ASP A 281 -8.24 12.29 1.14
CA ASP A 281 -9.28 11.73 2.01
C ASP A 281 -9.03 12.05 3.49
N ALA A 282 -7.76 12.03 3.94
CA ALA A 282 -7.40 12.40 5.29
C ALA A 282 -7.70 13.87 5.59
N GLY A 283 -7.35 14.77 4.67
CA GLY A 283 -7.72 16.19 4.77
C GLY A 283 -9.23 16.40 4.74
N ALA A 284 -9.96 15.64 3.91
CA ALA A 284 -11.41 15.71 3.85
C ALA A 284 -12.08 15.33 5.17
N GLN A 285 -11.65 14.21 5.76
CA GLN A 285 -12.14 13.75 7.06
C GLN A 285 -11.88 14.80 8.15
N GLN A 286 -10.65 15.31 8.23
CA GLN A 286 -10.27 16.29 9.25
C GLN A 286 -11.14 17.56 9.17
N TYR A 287 -11.28 18.15 7.99
CA TYR A 287 -12.10 19.35 7.82
C TYR A 287 -13.59 19.08 8.05
N ALA A 288 -14.11 17.91 7.69
CA ALA A 288 -15.50 17.53 7.95
C ALA A 288 -15.77 17.38 9.45
N GLU A 289 -14.85 16.74 10.20
CA GLU A 289 -14.93 16.64 11.65
C GLU A 289 -14.85 18.01 12.33
N ASP A 290 -13.93 18.87 11.88
CA ASP A 290 -13.79 20.23 12.42
C ASP A 290 -15.04 21.09 12.12
N ALA A 291 -15.64 20.93 10.94
CA ALA A 291 -16.90 21.58 10.59
C ALA A 291 -18.03 21.13 11.53
N TYR A 292 -18.15 19.83 11.78
CA TYR A 292 -19.10 19.27 12.73
C TYR A 292 -18.90 19.86 14.14
N LYS A 293 -17.68 19.82 14.66
CA LYS A 293 -17.36 20.40 15.99
C LYS A 293 -17.74 21.87 16.06
N LYS A 294 -17.46 22.63 15.00
CA LYS A 294 -17.75 24.07 14.96
C LYS A 294 -19.25 24.37 14.91
N ALA A 295 -20.02 23.54 14.21
CA ALA A 295 -21.47 23.61 14.23
C ALA A 295 -22.06 23.22 15.60
N ASP A 296 -21.50 22.22 16.27
CA ASP A 296 -21.89 21.85 17.63
C ASP A 296 -21.58 22.97 18.64
N GLU A 297 -20.40 23.60 18.56
CA GLU A 297 -20.06 24.79 19.37
C GLU A 297 -21.10 25.91 19.23
N ALA A 298 -21.59 26.15 18.01
CA ALA A 298 -22.66 27.12 17.76
C ALA A 298 -23.96 26.75 18.47
N MET A 299 -24.35 25.48 18.42
CA MET A 299 -25.56 24.97 19.06
C MET A 299 -25.45 24.93 20.60
N VAL A 300 -24.28 24.59 21.14
CA VAL A 300 -23.99 24.69 22.59
C VAL A 300 -24.14 26.13 23.06
N TYR A 301 -23.49 27.07 22.38
CA TYR A 301 -23.55 28.49 22.74
C TYR A 301 -25.00 29.01 22.67
N LEU A 302 -25.74 28.65 21.62
CA LEU A 302 -27.14 29.01 21.49
C LEU A 302 -27.99 28.39 22.62
N ALA A 303 -27.76 27.14 22.99
CA ALA A 303 -28.46 26.50 24.12
C ALA A 303 -28.21 27.23 25.46
N ASP A 304 -26.99 27.72 25.68
CA ASP A 304 -26.65 28.54 26.84
C ASP A 304 -27.42 29.88 26.82
N MET A 305 -27.50 30.55 25.67
CA MET A 305 -28.31 31.78 25.52
C MET A 305 -29.80 31.53 25.84
N TYR A 306 -30.36 30.41 25.38
CA TYR A 306 -31.72 30.01 25.74
C TYR A 306 -31.86 29.85 27.26
N THR A 307 -30.91 29.18 27.89
CA THR A 307 -30.92 28.93 29.34
C THR A 307 -30.85 30.23 30.14
N GLU A 308 -30.00 31.17 29.74
CA GLU A 308 -29.89 32.49 30.37
C GLU A 308 -31.16 33.32 30.23
N ALA A 309 -31.87 33.19 29.11
CA ALA A 309 -33.17 33.81 28.87
C ALA A 309 -34.34 33.12 29.60
N GLY A 310 -34.09 32.01 30.32
CA GLY A 310 -35.13 31.21 30.95
C GLY A 310 -36.00 30.42 29.96
N LEU A 311 -35.46 30.15 28.77
CA LEU A 311 -36.05 29.38 27.69
C LEU A 311 -35.38 27.99 27.60
N THR A 312 -35.92 27.12 26.74
CA THR A 312 -35.32 25.80 26.46
C THR A 312 -35.24 25.59 24.96
N LEU A 313 -34.04 25.35 24.43
CA LEU A 313 -33.86 24.98 23.03
C LEU A 313 -34.48 23.60 22.80
N ARG A 314 -35.42 23.49 21.86
CA ARG A 314 -36.11 22.24 21.55
C ARG A 314 -35.31 21.44 20.53
N GLY A 315 -35.25 20.12 20.71
CA GLY A 315 -34.62 19.22 19.75
C GLY A 315 -33.09 19.19 19.80
N TYR A 316 -32.47 20.00 20.66
CA TYR A 316 -31.05 19.93 20.97
C TYR A 316 -30.88 19.47 22.41
N THR A 317 -30.05 18.45 22.64
CA THR A 317 -29.58 18.12 23.98
C THR A 317 -28.05 18.17 23.96
N PRO A 318 -27.43 19.11 24.69
CA PRO A 318 -25.97 19.16 24.80
C PRO A 318 -25.48 17.79 25.26
N GLY A 319 -24.52 17.18 24.56
CA GLY A 319 -24.01 15.88 24.96
C GLY A 319 -24.71 14.65 24.37
N VAL A 320 -25.92 14.76 23.79
CA VAL A 320 -26.67 13.57 23.29
C VAL A 320 -26.46 13.35 21.78
N THR A 321 -26.19 14.41 21.02
CA THR A 321 -25.44 14.30 19.75
C THR A 321 -23.93 14.13 20.00
N SER A 322 -23.45 14.43 21.21
CA SER A 322 -22.04 14.25 21.62
C SER A 322 -21.71 12.85 22.15
N SER A 323 -22.41 11.79 21.72
CA SER A 323 -21.85 10.43 21.80
C SER A 323 -20.57 10.28 20.96
N ARG A 324 -20.32 11.23 20.04
CA ARG A 324 -19.02 11.55 19.47
C ARG A 324 -18.12 12.19 20.52
N SER A 325 -17.67 11.38 21.48
CA SER A 325 -16.73 11.78 22.51
C SER A 325 -15.40 12.15 21.84
N SER A 326 -14.97 13.41 22.02
CA SER A 326 -13.58 13.79 21.79
C SER A 326 -12.69 12.91 22.65
N LEU A 327 -11.68 12.30 22.03
CA LEU A 327 -10.63 11.56 22.73
C LEU A 327 -9.90 12.50 23.69
N ASP A 328 -10.31 12.50 24.96
CA ASP A 328 -9.57 13.12 26.06
C ASP A 328 -8.34 12.23 26.36
N VAL A 329 -7.21 12.59 25.74
CA VAL A 329 -5.92 11.92 25.96
C VAL A 329 -5.42 12.28 27.37
N THR A 330 -5.76 11.44 28.35
CA THR A 330 -5.08 11.48 29.65
C THR A 330 -3.94 10.46 29.71
N SER A 331 -2.72 11.01 29.78
CA SER A 331 -1.55 10.58 30.56
C SER A 331 -0.27 10.14 29.81
N VAL A 332 0.59 11.13 29.52
CA VAL A 332 2.07 11.04 29.63
C VAL A 332 2.59 12.38 30.21
N PRO A 333 3.55 12.42 31.16
CA PRO A 333 3.77 13.60 31.99
C PRO A 333 4.65 14.69 31.33
N ALA A 334 4.16 15.92 31.51
CA ALA A 334 4.84 17.22 31.62
C ALA A 334 6.11 17.47 30.78
N THR A 335 5.95 18.21 29.69
CA THR A 335 6.96 19.19 29.27
C THR A 335 6.31 20.56 29.12
N GLN A 336 6.54 21.39 30.14
CA GLN A 336 6.39 22.84 30.26
C GLN A 336 5.44 23.56 29.28
N THR A 337 4.28 23.93 29.83
CA THR A 337 3.38 24.96 29.34
C THR A 337 4.08 26.30 29.21
N LEU A 338 4.12 26.84 27.98
CA LEU A 338 4.36 28.25 27.72
C LEU A 338 2.99 28.88 27.42
N SER A 339 2.40 29.48 28.45
CA SER A 339 1.19 30.28 28.36
C SER A 339 1.41 31.49 27.44
N LEU A 340 0.62 31.61 26.38
CA LEU A 340 0.59 32.80 25.53
C LEU A 340 -0.28 33.90 26.15
N PRO A 341 0.08 35.19 25.98
CA PRO A 341 -0.63 36.32 26.57
C PRO A 341 -1.79 36.81 25.70
N ASP A 342 -2.83 37.32 26.37
CA ASP A 342 -3.84 38.23 25.81
C ASP A 342 -3.18 39.35 25.01
N PHE A 343 -3.64 39.63 23.78
CA PHE A 343 -3.62 40.99 23.22
C PHE A 343 -4.61 41.14 22.05
N MET A 344 -5.72 41.86 22.29
CA MET A 344 -6.13 42.91 21.36
C MET A 344 -5.17 44.11 21.57
N ASP A 345 -4.51 44.60 20.53
CA ASP A 345 -4.38 46.03 20.17
C ASP A 345 -3.28 46.28 19.11
N SER A 346 -3.61 47.20 18.19
CA SER A 346 -2.75 48.01 17.33
C SER A 346 -2.11 47.41 16.06
N GLY A 347 -2.79 47.66 14.93
CA GLY A 347 -2.33 48.51 13.82
C GLY A 347 -0.98 48.24 13.13
N GLY A 348 -1.03 47.99 11.82
CA GLY A 348 0.11 48.17 10.92
C GLY A 348 -0.02 47.39 9.61
N GLU A 349 0.06 48.13 8.51
CA GLU A 349 -0.03 47.70 7.11
C GLU A 349 1.01 46.63 6.68
N ASP A 350 0.63 45.96 5.59
CA ASP A 350 1.45 45.29 4.56
C ASP A 350 1.91 43.84 4.79
N GLY A 351 1.44 42.97 3.88
CA GLY A 351 2.27 41.91 3.31
C GLY A 351 1.77 40.48 3.53
N PHE A 352 1.21 39.91 2.45
CA PHE A 352 1.07 38.48 2.18
C PHE A 352 2.15 37.62 2.86
N GLY A 353 1.73 36.67 3.71
CA GLY A 353 2.61 35.69 4.34
C GLY A 353 1.77 34.51 4.83
N GLY A 354 2.12 33.30 4.37
CA GLY A 354 1.33 32.08 4.50
C GLY A 354 0.93 31.73 5.93
N ILE A 355 -0.25 31.13 6.04
CA ILE A 355 -0.73 30.53 7.27
C ILE A 355 0.05 29.21 7.44
N ASP A 356 1.01 29.26 8.34
CA ASP A 356 1.66 28.09 8.93
C ASP A 356 0.69 27.51 9.98
N VAL A 357 -0.01 26.44 9.61
CA VAL A 357 -0.86 25.67 10.52
C VAL A 357 0.00 24.54 11.07
N GLY A 358 0.39 24.66 12.33
CA GLY A 358 1.13 23.65 13.06
C GLY A 358 0.40 22.30 13.02
N GLY A 359 1.03 21.32 12.38
CA GLY A 359 0.50 19.97 12.21
C GLY A 359 0.42 19.23 13.54
N THR A 360 -0.81 19.00 13.99
CA THR A 360 -1.13 17.76 14.69
C THR A 360 -1.20 16.67 13.64
N ILE A 361 -0.15 15.85 13.55
CA ILE A 361 -0.20 14.60 12.78
C ILE A 361 -1.29 13.75 13.43
N THR A 362 -2.44 13.61 12.76
CA THR A 362 -3.48 12.67 13.16
C THR A 362 -2.92 11.25 13.05
N PHE A 363 -3.20 10.41 14.04
CA PHE A 363 -2.76 9.01 14.12
C PHE A 363 -3.04 8.24 12.82
N PHE A 364 -4.15 8.54 12.14
CA PHE A 364 -4.51 8.02 10.82
C PHE A 364 -3.47 8.29 9.72
N GLN A 365 -2.78 9.45 9.71
CA GLN A 365 -1.82 9.79 8.66
C GLN A 365 -0.56 8.92 8.72
N VAL A 366 -0.03 8.69 9.93
CA VAL A 366 1.14 7.81 10.15
C VAL A 366 0.83 6.37 9.76
N ILE A 367 -0.42 5.97 9.96
CA ILE A 367 -0.94 4.65 9.69
C ILE A 367 -1.14 4.43 8.20
N ILE A 368 -1.84 5.34 7.54
CA ILE A 368 -2.11 5.32 6.11
C ILE A 368 -0.76 5.32 5.37
N ASP A 369 0.15 6.26 5.68
CA ASP A 369 1.47 6.34 5.03
C ASP A 369 2.34 5.08 5.28
N GLY A 370 2.19 4.42 6.43
CA GLY A 370 2.83 3.13 6.72
C GLY A 370 2.24 1.97 5.91
N PHE A 371 0.92 1.94 5.74
CA PHE A 371 0.20 0.94 4.95
C PHE A 371 0.45 1.08 3.44
N TRP A 372 0.51 2.31 2.89
CA TRP A 372 0.77 2.52 1.46
C TRP A 372 2.16 2.04 1.03
N SER A 373 3.17 2.14 1.92
CA SER A 373 4.50 1.58 1.64
C SER A 373 4.50 0.07 1.48
N PHE A 374 3.52 -0.64 2.04
CA PHE A 374 3.36 -2.09 1.92
C PHE A 374 2.36 -2.47 0.83
N ALA A 375 1.31 -1.66 0.65
CA ALA A 375 0.35 -1.79 -0.44
C ALA A 375 0.99 -1.57 -1.82
N ASP A 376 2.04 -0.74 -1.95
CA ASP A 376 2.82 -0.64 -3.19
C ASP A 376 3.58 -1.95 -3.52
N ILE A 377 3.99 -2.71 -2.50
CA ILE A 377 4.61 -4.04 -2.70
C ILE A 377 3.54 -5.06 -3.12
N ILE A 378 2.35 -5.02 -2.52
CA ILE A 378 1.24 -5.93 -2.84
C ILE A 378 0.49 -5.54 -4.14
N GLN A 379 0.36 -4.27 -4.50
CA GLN A 379 -0.27 -3.83 -5.75
C GLN A 379 0.60 -4.20 -6.95
N ASN A 380 1.93 -4.14 -6.84
CA ASN A 380 2.81 -4.71 -7.85
C ASN A 380 2.61 -6.23 -8.03
N VAL A 381 2.16 -6.93 -6.98
CA VAL A 381 1.79 -8.36 -7.04
C VAL A 381 0.36 -8.53 -7.60
N SER A 382 -0.62 -7.70 -7.21
CA SER A 382 -2.02 -7.81 -7.65
C SER A 382 -2.27 -7.35 -9.10
N GLU A 383 -1.51 -6.38 -9.62
CA GLU A 383 -1.59 -5.97 -11.02
C GLU A 383 -1.03 -7.06 -11.96
N ALA A 384 -0.10 -7.90 -11.50
CA ALA A 384 0.36 -9.08 -12.22
C ALA A 384 -0.76 -10.14 -12.36
N PHE A 385 -1.60 -10.33 -11.33
CA PHE A 385 -2.75 -11.23 -11.38
C PHE A 385 -3.89 -10.76 -12.28
N SER A 386 -4.04 -9.45 -12.51
CA SER A 386 -5.09 -8.91 -13.40
C SER A 386 -4.71 -8.95 -14.89
N GLY A 387 -3.42 -9.17 -15.22
CA GLY A 387 -2.93 -9.30 -16.60
C GLY A 387 -3.11 -10.68 -17.25
N ILE A 388 -3.49 -11.71 -16.49
CA ILE A 388 -3.63 -13.11 -16.97
C ILE A 388 -5.08 -13.45 -17.38
N GLY A 389 -5.95 -12.44 -17.47
CA GLY A 389 -7.34 -12.57 -17.90
C GLY A 389 -7.68 -11.78 -19.17
N ASN A 390 -6.95 -11.96 -20.27
CA ASN A 390 -7.44 -11.71 -21.64
C ASN A 390 -6.62 -12.41 -22.73
#